data_AF-G3B4V2-F1
#
_entry.id   AF-G3B4V2-F1
#
_cell.length_a   1.000
_cell.length_b   1.000
_cell.length_c   1.000
_cell.angle_alpha   90.00
_cell.angle_beta   90.00
_cell.angle_gamma   90.00
#
_symmetry.space_group_name_H-M   'P 1'
#
loop_
_entity.id
_entity.type
_entity.pdbx_description
1 polymer ?
#
loop_
_entity_poly.entity_id
_entity_poly.type
_entity_poly.pdbx_seq_one_letter_code
_entity_poly.pdbx_strand_id
1 'polypeptide(L)'
;MEEMKEIEHIIRDYQQERYPSPEETRKNNATILYKRKKFFLGELRHSFRFMGFLLIVIVYLRDLSTTGLVLRGFSQYTLSNPYPSLHLYTEESKKGLSKFLLLTVIVLNGFYTLIHLVFGAYSSPPHGDKHFLHGSSTIEFIGERVPFGRLELLILDVMIFFFQVVLHNLMCYVQDFEILSVTVPHDSISNPTQDIHSEWKVHNDCDGYNGDVVLLCLDIISNIKV
;
A
#
# COMPACT_ATOMS: atom_id res chain seq x y z
N MET A 1 49.73 -20.63 21.09
CA MET A 1 50.24 -19.38 21.74
C MET A 1 49.68 -18.14 21.05
N GLU A 2 49.46 -18.19 19.73
CA GLU A 2 48.79 -17.14 18.95
C GLU A 2 47.29 -17.02 19.29
N GLU A 3 46.57 -18.14 19.36
CA GLU A 3 45.14 -18.16 19.73
C GLU A 3 44.87 -17.56 21.14
N MET A 4 45.81 -17.73 22.07
CA MET A 4 45.67 -17.22 23.44
C MET A 4 45.77 -15.69 23.47
N LYS A 5 46.58 -15.09 22.59
CA LYS A 5 46.70 -13.64 22.44
C LYS A 5 45.49 -13.04 21.73
N GLU A 6 44.89 -13.79 20.80
CA GLU A 6 43.67 -13.40 20.10
C GLU A 6 42.47 -13.37 21.05
N ILE A 7 42.36 -14.37 21.93
CA ILE A 7 41.32 -14.42 22.98
C ILE A 7 41.51 -13.29 24.00
N GLU A 8 42.74 -13.00 24.43
CA GLU A 8 43.02 -11.86 25.33
C GLU A 8 42.64 -10.52 24.68
N HIS A 9 42.89 -10.37 23.38
CA HIS A 9 42.49 -9.17 22.63
C HIS A 9 40.96 -9.03 22.59
N ILE A 10 40.24 -10.11 22.27
CA ILE A 10 38.77 -10.11 22.22
C ILE A 10 38.16 -9.82 23.60
N ILE A 11 38.69 -10.41 24.68
CA ILE A 11 38.21 -10.16 26.05
C ILE A 11 38.46 -8.70 26.45
N ARG A 12 39.61 -8.16 26.08
CA ARG A 12 39.95 -6.77 26.38
C ARG A 12 39.10 -5.78 25.59
N ASP A 13 38.81 -6.09 24.33
CA ASP A 13 37.87 -5.32 23.50
C ASP A 13 36.45 -5.38 24.09
N TYR A 14 36.00 -6.56 24.54
CA TYR A 14 34.70 -6.76 25.18
C TYR A 14 34.59 -6.04 26.55
N GLN A 15 35.69 -5.95 27.29
CA GLN A 15 35.76 -5.18 28.54
C GLN A 15 35.84 -3.67 28.31
N GLN A 16 36.33 -3.24 27.13
CA GLN A 16 36.36 -1.84 26.70
C GLN A 16 35.08 -1.40 25.98
N GLU A 17 34.21 -2.33 25.57
CA GLU A 17 32.88 -2.06 25.06
C GLU A 17 32.05 -1.38 26.16
N ARG A 18 32.09 -0.06 26.14
CA ARG A 18 31.28 0.81 27.00
C ARG A 18 29.82 0.49 26.70
N TYR A 19 29.05 0.13 27.73
CA TYR A 19 27.60 0.01 27.58
C TYR A 19 27.08 1.28 26.90
N PRO A 20 26.34 1.16 25.79
CA PRO A 20 25.85 2.32 25.06
C PRO A 20 25.04 3.18 26.00
N SER A 21 25.19 4.50 25.89
CA SER A 21 24.38 5.40 26.69
C SER A 21 22.88 5.18 26.38
N PRO A 22 21.98 5.48 27.32
CA PRO A 22 20.54 5.44 27.05
C PRO A 22 20.14 6.26 25.82
N GLU A 23 20.83 7.37 25.54
CA GLU A 23 20.62 8.21 24.36
C GLU A 23 21.04 7.54 23.05
N GLU A 24 22.23 6.94 23.02
CA GLU A 24 22.70 6.17 21.85
C GLU A 24 21.80 4.98 21.55
N THR A 25 21.30 4.32 22.60
CA THR A 25 20.37 3.19 22.47
C THR A 25 19.03 3.65 21.87
N ARG A 26 18.49 4.77 22.35
CA ARG A 26 17.26 5.37 21.79
C ARG A 26 17.43 5.76 20.32
N LYS A 27 18.57 6.39 19.96
CA LYS A 27 18.88 6.77 18.58
C LYS A 27 19.02 5.56 17.66
N ASN A 28 19.70 4.51 18.13
CA ASN A 28 19.85 3.26 17.39
C ASN A 28 18.49 2.58 17.17
N ASN A 29 17.68 2.47 18.23
CA ASN A 29 16.34 1.88 18.16
C ASN A 29 15.43 2.64 17.18
N ALA A 30 15.43 3.98 17.23
CA ALA A 30 14.69 4.81 16.28
C ALA A 30 15.13 4.57 14.82
N THR A 31 16.45 4.45 14.59
CA THR A 31 17.01 4.19 13.26
C THR A 31 16.62 2.80 12.74
N ILE A 32 16.69 1.78 13.59
CA ILE A 32 16.29 0.41 13.24
C ILE A 32 14.78 0.36 12.96
N LEU A 33 13.97 1.01 13.79
CA LEU A 33 12.52 1.09 13.59
C LEU A 33 12.17 1.76 12.26
N TYR A 34 12.84 2.86 11.93
CA TYR A 34 12.67 3.55 10.64
C TYR A 34 12.98 2.62 9.46
N LYS A 35 14.13 1.92 9.49
CA LYS A 35 14.52 0.98 8.44
C LYS A 35 13.48 -0.13 8.27
N ARG A 36 12.99 -0.70 9.37
CA ARG A 36 11.96 -1.76 9.37
C ARG A 36 10.64 -1.27 8.80
N LYS A 37 10.16 -0.09 9.22
CA LYS A 37 8.92 0.52 8.69
C LYS A 37 9.01 0.83 7.21
N LYS A 38 10.14 1.38 6.75
CA LYS A 38 10.38 1.66 5.33
C LYS A 38 10.36 0.38 4.50
N PHE A 39 11.02 -0.67 4.99
CA PHE A 39 11.01 -1.98 4.33
C PHE A 39 9.59 -2.56 4.26
N PHE A 40 8.88 -2.58 5.40
CA PHE A 40 7.50 -3.06 5.47
C PHE A 40 6.55 -2.30 4.54
N LEU A 41 6.65 -0.97 4.48
CA LEU A 41 5.81 -0.16 3.58
C LEU A 41 6.12 -0.45 2.11
N GLY A 42 7.39 -0.68 1.77
CA GLY A 42 7.82 -1.11 0.44
C GLY A 42 7.18 -2.44 0.04
N GLU A 43 7.24 -3.43 0.93
CA GLU A 43 6.61 -4.74 0.73
C GLU A 43 5.10 -4.63 0.60
N LEU A 44 4.45 -3.86 1.48
CA LEU A 44 3.01 -3.64 1.45
C LEU A 44 2.56 -3.03 0.11
N ARG A 45 3.26 -1.98 -0.37
CA ARG A 45 3.02 -1.40 -1.70
C ARG A 45 3.23 -2.42 -2.81
N HIS A 46 4.24 -3.29 -2.71
CA HIS A 46 4.48 -4.33 -3.70
C HIS A 46 3.33 -5.37 -3.72
N SER A 47 2.91 -5.87 -2.56
CA SER A 47 1.82 -6.84 -2.45
C SER A 47 0.50 -6.31 -3.01
N PHE A 48 0.12 -5.05 -2.70
CA PHE A 48 -1.11 -4.45 -3.22
C PHE A 48 -1.06 -4.21 -4.73
N ARG A 49 0.12 -3.85 -5.28
CA ARG A 49 0.31 -3.74 -6.74
C ARG A 49 0.11 -5.08 -7.42
N PHE A 50 0.79 -6.11 -6.94
CA PHE A 50 0.70 -7.47 -7.48
C PHE A 50 -0.72 -8.01 -7.39
N MET A 51 -1.36 -7.89 -6.23
CA MET A 51 -2.73 -8.36 -6.02
C MET A 51 -3.74 -7.66 -6.94
N GLY A 52 -3.59 -6.35 -7.16
CA GLY A 52 -4.47 -5.64 -8.10
C GLY A 52 -4.35 -6.15 -9.53
N PHE A 53 -3.12 -6.38 -10.04
CA PHE A 53 -2.94 -7.00 -11.36
C PHE A 53 -3.48 -8.43 -11.43
N LEU A 54 -3.26 -9.23 -10.38
CA LEU A 54 -3.76 -10.60 -10.31
C LEU A 54 -5.29 -10.64 -10.38
N LEU A 55 -5.98 -9.79 -9.61
CA LEU A 55 -7.44 -9.69 -9.63
C LEU A 55 -7.97 -9.25 -11.00
N ILE A 56 -7.29 -8.31 -11.66
CA ILE A 56 -7.63 -7.88 -13.02
C ILE A 56 -7.51 -9.05 -14.01
N VAL A 57 -6.45 -9.87 -13.91
CA VAL A 57 -6.29 -11.08 -14.74
C VAL A 57 -7.40 -12.10 -14.43
N ILE A 58 -7.74 -12.32 -13.16
CA ILE A 58 -8.83 -13.23 -12.77
C ILE A 58 -10.16 -12.78 -13.38
N VAL A 59 -10.49 -11.48 -13.32
CA VAL A 59 -11.71 -10.97 -13.96
C VAL A 59 -11.67 -11.11 -15.47
N TYR A 60 -10.51 -10.88 -16.11
CA TYR A 60 -10.36 -11.13 -17.53
C TYR A 60 -10.61 -12.59 -17.89
N LEU A 61 -10.12 -13.55 -17.11
CA LEU A 61 -10.39 -14.97 -17.36
C LEU A 61 -11.90 -15.26 -17.26
N ARG A 62 -12.59 -14.63 -16.29
CA ARG A 62 -14.03 -14.84 -16.07
C ARG A 62 -14.96 -14.19 -17.09
N ASP A 63 -14.68 -12.96 -17.51
CA ASP A 63 -15.55 -12.17 -18.38
C ASP A 63 -15.03 -12.09 -19.83
N LEU A 64 -13.79 -12.53 -20.08
CA LEU A 64 -13.08 -12.48 -21.37
C LEU A 64 -13.04 -11.08 -22.02
N SER A 65 -13.24 -10.03 -21.22
CA SER A 65 -13.25 -8.64 -21.69
C SER A 65 -11.85 -8.07 -21.83
N THR A 66 -11.30 -8.11 -23.05
CA THR A 66 -9.98 -7.54 -23.36
C THR A 66 -9.94 -6.02 -23.14
N THR A 67 -11.02 -5.31 -23.43
CA THR A 67 -11.11 -3.86 -23.15
C THR A 67 -11.07 -3.58 -21.65
N GLY A 68 -11.75 -4.40 -20.85
CA GLY A 68 -11.68 -4.43 -19.40
C GLY A 68 -10.26 -4.63 -18.88
N LEU A 69 -9.58 -5.65 -19.40
CA LEU A 69 -8.19 -5.95 -19.05
C LEU A 69 -7.26 -4.75 -19.32
N VAL A 70 -7.36 -4.16 -20.51
CA VAL A 70 -6.49 -3.04 -20.92
C VAL A 70 -6.75 -1.79 -20.08
N LEU A 71 -8.01 -1.35 -19.96
CA LEU A 71 -8.33 -0.11 -19.24
C LEU A 71 -8.06 -0.24 -17.74
N ARG A 72 -8.45 -1.36 -17.12
CA ARG A 72 -8.17 -1.60 -15.70
C ARG A 72 -6.68 -1.80 -15.45
N GLY A 73 -5.99 -2.51 -16.34
CA GLY A 73 -4.54 -2.69 -16.28
C GLY A 73 -3.78 -1.36 -16.41
N PHE A 74 -4.21 -0.48 -17.31
CA PHE A 74 -3.66 0.87 -17.43
C PHE A 74 -3.88 1.69 -16.16
N SER A 75 -5.10 1.70 -15.62
CA SER A 75 -5.40 2.38 -14.35
C SER A 75 -4.53 1.86 -13.20
N GLN A 76 -4.40 0.53 -13.07
CA GLN A 76 -3.53 -0.11 -12.06
C GLN A 76 -2.06 0.25 -12.25
N TYR A 77 -1.58 0.33 -13.50
CA TYR A 77 -0.22 0.73 -13.83
C TYR A 77 0.07 2.18 -13.44
N THR A 78 -0.79 3.11 -13.83
CA THR A 78 -0.64 4.53 -13.46
C THR A 78 -0.66 4.70 -11.94
N LEU A 79 -1.49 3.93 -11.23
CA LEU A 79 -1.57 3.96 -9.78
C LEU A 79 -0.34 3.34 -9.09
N SER A 80 0.31 2.37 -9.73
CA SER A 80 1.51 1.69 -9.22
C SER A 80 2.74 2.60 -9.18
N ASN A 81 2.74 3.66 -9.99
CA ASN A 81 3.79 4.68 -10.01
C ASN A 81 3.18 6.05 -10.40
N PRO A 82 2.46 6.72 -9.48
CA PRO A 82 1.74 7.95 -9.79
C PRO A 82 2.68 9.12 -10.11
N TYR A 83 3.92 9.08 -9.63
CA TYR A 83 4.92 10.13 -9.79
C TYR A 83 6.22 9.59 -10.38
N PRO A 84 6.27 9.25 -11.68
CA PRO A 84 7.44 8.64 -12.31
C PRO A 84 8.69 9.55 -12.28
N SER A 85 8.49 10.86 -12.13
CA SER A 85 9.58 11.85 -12.02
C SER A 85 9.27 12.83 -10.88
N LEU A 86 9.47 12.39 -9.65
CA LEU A 86 9.18 13.13 -8.41
C LEU A 86 9.67 14.59 -8.39
N HIS A 87 10.78 14.89 -9.06
CA HIS A 87 11.40 16.22 -9.12
C HIS A 87 10.67 17.21 -10.05
N LEU A 88 9.77 16.73 -10.92
CA LEU A 88 9.02 17.58 -11.85
C LEU A 88 7.70 18.10 -11.29
N TYR A 89 7.26 17.59 -10.13
CA TYR A 89 5.93 17.88 -9.58
C TYR A 89 6.02 18.76 -8.32
N THR A 90 5.37 19.91 -8.36
CA THR A 90 5.09 20.74 -7.17
C THR A 90 4.07 20.04 -6.26
N GLU A 91 4.04 20.36 -4.96
CA GLU A 91 3.09 19.76 -4.01
C GLU A 91 1.62 19.99 -4.41
N GLU A 92 1.31 21.14 -5.02
CA GLU A 92 -0.03 21.42 -5.55
C GLU A 92 -0.38 20.50 -6.74
N SER A 93 0.57 20.31 -7.67
CA SER A 93 0.37 19.42 -8.81
C SER A 93 0.22 17.96 -8.39
N LYS A 94 0.92 17.52 -7.33
CA LYS A 94 0.76 16.17 -6.75
C LYS A 94 -0.64 15.97 -6.18
N LYS A 95 -1.17 16.94 -5.44
CA LYS A 95 -2.56 16.89 -4.92
C LYS A 95 -3.58 16.82 -6.04
N GLY A 96 -3.42 17.64 -7.09
CA GLY A 96 -4.29 17.60 -8.27
C GLY A 96 -4.25 16.26 -8.98
N LEU A 97 -3.05 15.71 -9.22
CA LEU A 97 -2.87 14.40 -9.85
C LEU A 97 -3.45 13.27 -8.99
N SER A 98 -3.23 13.29 -7.68
CA SER A 98 -3.82 12.32 -6.75
C SER A 98 -5.35 12.34 -6.84
N LYS A 99 -6.00 13.52 -6.77
CA LYS A 99 -7.46 13.64 -6.94
C LYS A 99 -7.93 13.08 -8.29
N PHE A 100 -7.21 13.38 -9.37
CA PHE A 100 -7.51 12.86 -10.70
C PHE A 100 -7.39 11.32 -10.80
N LEU A 101 -6.35 10.74 -10.19
CA LEU A 101 -6.17 9.29 -10.15
C LEU A 101 -7.29 8.60 -9.35
N LEU A 102 -7.67 9.17 -8.20
CA LEU A 102 -8.78 8.66 -7.40
C LEU A 102 -10.10 8.71 -8.18
N LEU A 103 -10.38 9.83 -8.85
CA LEU A 103 -11.56 9.97 -9.68
C LEU A 103 -11.58 8.93 -10.81
N THR A 104 -10.43 8.70 -11.45
CA THR A 104 -10.28 7.68 -12.50
C THR A 104 -10.60 6.28 -11.97
N VAL A 105 -10.08 5.92 -10.79
CA VAL A 105 -10.37 4.64 -10.13
C VAL A 105 -11.87 4.49 -9.84
N ILE A 106 -12.52 5.53 -9.30
CA ILE A 106 -13.95 5.49 -8.97
C ILE A 106 -14.80 5.34 -10.23
N VAL A 107 -14.56 6.19 -11.24
CA VAL A 107 -15.35 6.19 -12.48
C VAL A 107 -15.17 4.89 -13.25
N LEU A 108 -13.94 4.42 -13.41
CA LEU A 108 -13.65 3.21 -14.17
C LEU A 108 -14.23 1.96 -13.50
N ASN A 109 -14.02 1.78 -12.19
CA ASN A 109 -14.60 0.63 -11.49
C ASN A 109 -16.11 0.71 -11.39
N GLY A 110 -16.68 1.91 -11.17
CA GLY A 110 -18.12 2.12 -11.16
C GLY A 110 -18.75 1.77 -12.51
N PHE A 111 -18.13 2.17 -13.62
CA PHE A 111 -18.57 1.82 -14.97
C PHE A 111 -18.63 0.30 -15.17
N TYR A 112 -17.55 -0.43 -14.86
CA TYR A 112 -17.55 -1.88 -15.03
C TYR A 112 -18.47 -2.62 -14.04
N THR A 113 -18.57 -2.13 -12.80
CA THR A 113 -19.53 -2.68 -11.83
C THR A 113 -20.96 -2.56 -12.37
N LEU A 114 -21.29 -1.41 -12.99
CA LEU A 114 -22.60 -1.22 -13.62
C LEU A 114 -22.80 -2.15 -14.81
N ILE A 115 -21.77 -2.34 -15.65
CA ILE A 115 -21.81 -3.30 -16.76
C ILE A 115 -22.08 -4.72 -16.25
N HIS A 116 -21.34 -5.20 -15.25
CA HIS A 116 -21.58 -6.53 -14.67
C HIS A 116 -22.91 -6.64 -13.93
N LEU A 117 -23.40 -5.56 -13.32
CA LEU A 117 -24.70 -5.53 -12.68
C LEU A 117 -25.85 -5.68 -13.70
N VAL A 118 -25.79 -4.94 -14.81
CA VAL A 118 -26.84 -4.93 -15.84
C VAL A 118 -26.74 -6.14 -16.78
N PHE A 119 -25.52 -6.45 -17.24
CA PHE A 119 -25.28 -7.43 -18.30
C PHE A 119 -24.63 -8.74 -17.81
N GLY A 120 -24.12 -8.82 -16.59
CA GLY A 120 -23.37 -9.99 -16.08
C GLY A 120 -24.21 -11.22 -15.70
N ALA A 121 -25.49 -11.30 -16.10
CA ALA A 121 -26.21 -12.58 -16.04
C ALA A 121 -25.95 -13.36 -17.32
N TYR A 122 -24.88 -14.14 -17.30
CA TYR A 122 -24.66 -15.14 -18.33
C TYR A 122 -25.51 -16.38 -17.99
N SER A 123 -26.81 -16.34 -18.32
CA SER A 123 -27.76 -17.44 -18.03
C SER A 123 -27.63 -18.62 -19.00
N SER A 124 -26.89 -18.48 -20.11
CA SER A 124 -26.59 -19.58 -21.02
C SER A 124 -25.30 -19.30 -21.78
N PRO A 125 -24.45 -20.32 -22.04
CA PRO A 125 -23.33 -20.16 -22.94
C PRO A 125 -23.85 -19.69 -24.31
N PRO A 126 -23.23 -18.68 -24.97
CA PRO A 126 -23.73 -18.13 -26.23
C PRO A 126 -23.78 -19.14 -27.38
N HIS A 127 -23.06 -20.25 -27.27
CA HIS A 127 -23.01 -21.32 -28.25
C HIS A 127 -23.47 -22.62 -27.59
N GLY A 128 -24.52 -23.23 -28.17
CA GLY A 128 -25.23 -24.39 -27.64
C GLY A 128 -24.46 -25.71 -27.59
N ASP A 129 -23.13 -25.69 -27.73
CA ASP A 129 -22.30 -26.88 -27.66
C ASP A 129 -21.33 -26.83 -26.48
N LYS A 130 -21.58 -27.81 -25.61
CA LYS A 130 -20.78 -28.32 -24.50
C LYS A 130 -19.30 -27.89 -24.51
N HIS A 131 -18.90 -27.27 -23.40
CA HIS A 131 -17.53 -27.22 -22.86
C HIS A 131 -16.47 -26.32 -23.52
N PHE A 132 -16.76 -25.60 -24.59
CA PHE A 132 -15.77 -24.72 -25.23
C PHE A 132 -16.28 -23.29 -25.37
N LEU A 133 -15.67 -22.37 -24.62
CA LEU A 133 -15.79 -20.94 -24.90
C LEU A 133 -14.83 -20.60 -26.05
N HIS A 134 -15.40 -20.24 -27.20
CA HIS A 134 -14.62 -19.66 -28.29
C HIS A 134 -14.15 -18.27 -27.86
N GLY A 135 -12.82 -18.10 -27.76
CA GLY A 135 -12.21 -16.84 -27.33
C GLY A 135 -12.52 -15.74 -28.33
N SER A 136 -13.02 -14.59 -27.85
CA SER A 136 -13.44 -13.49 -28.72
C SER A 136 -12.29 -12.82 -29.49
N SER A 137 -11.01 -12.95 -29.04
CA SER A 137 -9.89 -12.39 -29.82
C SER A 137 -8.46 -12.87 -29.46
N THR A 138 -8.17 -13.42 -28.28
CA THR A 138 -6.74 -13.58 -27.87
C THR A 138 -6.34 -14.89 -27.21
N ILE A 139 -7.17 -15.56 -26.41
CA ILE A 139 -6.78 -16.86 -25.82
C ILE A 139 -8.00 -17.77 -25.68
N GLU A 140 -7.86 -19.02 -26.15
CA GLU A 140 -8.79 -20.11 -25.93
C GLU A 140 -8.31 -20.94 -24.73
N PHE A 141 -9.01 -20.90 -23.61
CA PHE A 141 -8.73 -21.77 -22.47
C PHE A 141 -9.72 -22.94 -22.44
N ILE A 142 -9.20 -24.15 -22.62
CA ILE A 142 -9.94 -25.40 -22.46
C ILE A 142 -10.20 -25.62 -20.96
N GLY A 143 -11.48 -25.68 -20.57
CA GLY A 143 -11.91 -26.01 -19.20
C GLY A 143 -12.48 -24.85 -18.38
N GLU A 144 -12.58 -23.64 -18.93
CA GLU A 144 -13.17 -22.51 -18.22
C GLU A 144 -14.70 -22.54 -18.29
N ARG A 145 -15.34 -22.48 -17.12
CA ARG A 145 -16.80 -22.45 -16.98
C ARG A 145 -17.26 -20.99 -16.93
N VAL A 146 -18.31 -20.66 -17.69
CA VAL A 146 -19.03 -19.38 -17.58
C VAL A 146 -19.34 -19.10 -16.10
N PRO A 147 -19.15 -17.85 -15.61
CA PRO A 147 -19.40 -17.52 -14.21
C PRO A 147 -20.78 -17.99 -13.76
N PHE A 148 -20.85 -18.55 -12.54
CA PHE A 148 -22.08 -19.18 -12.03
C PHE A 148 -23.22 -18.15 -11.82
N GLY A 149 -22.89 -16.87 -11.68
CA GLY A 149 -23.85 -15.78 -11.60
C GLY A 149 -23.23 -14.39 -11.44
N ARG A 150 -24.09 -13.36 -11.46
CA ARG A 150 -23.72 -11.93 -11.35
C ARG A 150 -22.87 -11.58 -10.12
N LEU A 151 -23.10 -12.29 -9.01
CA LEU A 151 -22.43 -12.02 -7.74
C LEU A 151 -20.92 -12.30 -7.78
N GLU A 152 -20.49 -13.29 -8.56
CA GLU A 152 -19.06 -13.62 -8.67
C GLU A 152 -18.28 -12.45 -9.27
N LEU A 153 -18.78 -11.88 -10.37
CA LEU A 153 -18.18 -10.72 -11.02
C LEU A 153 -18.25 -9.46 -10.15
N LEU A 154 -19.37 -9.23 -9.46
CA LEU A 154 -19.53 -8.09 -8.56
C LEU A 154 -18.56 -8.15 -7.37
N ILE A 155 -18.35 -9.32 -6.77
CA ILE A 155 -17.39 -9.48 -5.67
C ILE A 155 -15.98 -9.16 -6.17
N LEU A 156 -15.61 -9.63 -7.36
CA LEU A 156 -14.30 -9.34 -7.94
C LEU A 156 -14.13 -7.85 -8.25
N ASP A 157 -15.16 -7.18 -8.77
CA ASP A 157 -15.13 -5.73 -9.00
C ASP A 157 -14.94 -4.95 -7.70
N VAL A 158 -15.67 -5.32 -6.65
CA VAL A 158 -15.54 -4.71 -5.32
C VAL A 158 -14.14 -4.93 -4.76
N MET A 159 -13.56 -6.12 -4.96
CA MET A 159 -12.18 -6.38 -4.56
C MET A 159 -11.17 -5.54 -5.35
N ILE A 160 -11.28 -5.47 -6.69
CA ILE A 160 -10.40 -4.62 -7.49
C ILE A 160 -10.49 -3.16 -7.02
N PHE A 161 -11.70 -2.65 -6.83
CA PHE A 161 -11.92 -1.29 -6.36
C PHE A 161 -11.28 -1.07 -4.98
N PHE A 162 -11.50 -1.98 -4.03
CA PHE A 162 -10.89 -1.92 -2.70
C PHE A 162 -9.35 -1.88 -2.78
N PHE A 163 -8.74 -2.81 -3.51
CA PHE A 163 -7.29 -2.87 -3.66
C PHE A 163 -6.72 -1.62 -4.33
N GLN A 164 -7.43 -1.05 -5.31
CA GLN A 164 -7.03 0.20 -5.95
C GLN A 164 -7.17 1.40 -5.01
N VAL A 165 -8.23 1.50 -4.21
CA VAL A 165 -8.36 2.58 -3.22
C VAL A 165 -7.26 2.49 -2.16
N VAL A 166 -6.95 1.29 -1.66
CA VAL A 166 -5.87 1.11 -0.68
C VAL A 166 -4.52 1.43 -1.31
N LEU A 167 -4.24 0.95 -2.53
CA LEU A 167 -3.01 1.26 -3.24
C LEU A 167 -2.87 2.77 -3.50
N HIS A 168 -3.97 3.44 -3.85
CA HIS A 168 -4.02 4.89 -4.02
C HIS A 168 -3.56 5.62 -2.75
N ASN A 169 -4.12 5.24 -1.60
CA ASN A 169 -3.73 5.82 -0.31
C ASN A 169 -2.27 5.54 0.01
N LEU A 170 -1.80 4.30 -0.16
CA LEU A 170 -0.41 3.90 0.08
C LEU A 170 0.61 4.64 -0.80
N MET A 171 0.24 5.00 -2.03
CA MET A 171 1.13 5.64 -2.99
C MET A 171 1.04 7.17 -2.99
N CYS A 172 -0.13 7.74 -2.74
CA CYS A 172 -0.35 9.19 -2.84
C CYS A 172 -0.31 9.93 -1.49
N TYR A 173 -0.73 9.28 -0.40
CA TYR A 173 -0.93 9.95 0.90
C TYR A 173 0.04 9.48 1.97
N VAL A 174 0.38 8.19 2.00
CA VAL A 174 1.41 7.69 2.93
C VAL A 174 2.78 8.17 2.46
N GLN A 175 3.16 9.37 2.88
CA GLN A 175 4.49 9.90 2.63
C GLN A 175 5.48 9.28 3.61
N ASP A 176 6.69 8.98 3.14
CA ASP A 176 7.80 8.51 3.98
C ASP A 176 8.09 9.49 5.15
N PHE A 177 7.60 10.74 5.08
CA PHE A 177 7.75 11.80 6.08
C PHE A 177 6.91 11.62 7.35
N GLU A 178 5.76 10.94 7.30
CA GLU A 178 4.98 10.64 8.52
C GLU A 178 5.67 9.56 9.38
N ILE A 179 6.63 8.84 8.78
CA ILE A 179 7.57 7.96 9.48
C ILE A 179 8.78 8.76 10.02
N LEU A 180 9.03 9.99 9.53
CA LEU A 180 10.11 10.88 9.98
C LEU A 180 9.81 11.64 11.27
N SER A 181 8.55 11.76 11.71
CA SER A 181 8.19 12.48 12.94
C SER A 181 8.40 11.65 14.22
N VAL A 182 9.36 10.71 14.21
CA VAL A 182 10.05 10.36 15.45
C VAL A 182 10.85 11.59 15.84
N THR A 183 10.16 12.53 16.48
CA THR A 183 10.73 13.64 17.23
C THR A 183 11.78 13.03 18.14
N VAL A 184 13.05 13.12 17.75
CA VAL A 184 14.13 13.12 18.71
C VAL A 184 13.76 14.26 19.65
N PRO A 185 13.49 14.01 20.94
CA PRO A 185 13.15 15.09 21.85
C PRO A 185 14.37 15.98 21.92
N HIS A 186 14.31 17.11 21.22
CA HIS A 186 15.30 18.16 21.32
C HIS A 186 15.04 18.83 22.68
N ASP A 187 16.11 18.90 23.47
CA ASP A 187 16.11 19.44 24.82
C ASP A 187 15.29 20.72 24.96
N SER A 188 14.25 20.65 25.78
CA SER A 188 13.56 21.83 26.28
C SER A 188 14.37 22.40 27.46
N ILE A 189 15.33 23.28 27.15
CA ILE A 189 15.74 24.34 28.06
C ILE A 189 15.20 25.66 27.50
N SER A 190 14.42 26.33 28.33
CA SER A 190 13.99 27.74 28.32
C SER A 190 12.83 28.19 27.40
N ASN A 191 11.69 28.35 28.07
CA ASN A 191 10.80 29.52 28.10
C ASN A 191 9.36 29.38 27.57
N PRO A 192 8.39 29.96 28.30
CA PRO A 192 6.97 29.70 28.14
C PRO A 192 6.32 30.81 27.30
N THR A 193 5.69 30.44 26.18
CA THR A 193 4.55 31.20 25.68
C THR A 193 3.68 30.30 24.82
N GLN A 194 2.52 29.99 25.40
CA GLN A 194 1.37 29.39 24.74
C GLN A 194 0.90 30.31 23.61
N ASP A 195 0.72 29.77 22.42
CA ASP A 195 -0.62 29.47 21.88
C ASP A 195 -0.53 29.01 20.43
N ILE A 196 -1.33 27.98 20.13
CA ILE A 196 -2.13 27.72 18.92
C ILE A 196 -2.20 26.19 18.69
N HIS A 197 -3.32 25.65 19.21
CA HIS A 197 -4.09 24.53 18.69
C HIS A 197 -3.38 23.54 17.75
N SER A 198 -3.02 22.38 18.28
CA SER A 198 -3.27 21.12 17.57
C SER A 198 -3.59 20.03 18.58
N GLU A 199 -4.88 19.77 18.68
CA GLU A 199 -5.52 18.70 19.42
C GLU A 199 -5.20 17.37 18.72
N TRP A 200 -4.02 16.80 19.01
CA TRP A 200 -3.75 15.38 18.80
C TRP A 200 -3.10 14.85 20.06
N LYS A 201 -3.96 14.41 20.98
CA LYS A 201 -3.57 13.75 22.23
C LYS A 201 -2.89 12.43 21.88
N VAL A 202 -1.56 12.46 21.70
CA VAL A 202 -0.74 11.25 21.67
C VAL A 202 -0.91 10.59 23.03
N HIS A 203 -1.73 9.54 23.08
CA HIS A 203 -1.96 8.75 24.27
C HIS A 203 -0.69 7.92 24.51
N ASN A 204 0.24 8.52 25.22
CA ASN A 204 1.52 7.91 25.56
C ASN A 204 1.36 7.16 26.89
N ASP A 205 0.74 5.98 26.83
CA ASP A 205 0.67 5.08 27.98
C ASP A 205 2.00 4.33 28.08
N CYS A 206 2.95 4.95 28.78
CA CYS A 206 4.31 4.43 28.99
C CYS A 206 4.39 3.52 30.22
N ASP A 207 4.77 2.26 30.04
CA ASP A 207 5.20 1.36 31.12
C ASP A 207 6.63 0.79 30.94
N GLY A 208 7.40 1.34 30.00
CA GLY A 208 8.82 1.00 29.82
C GLY A 208 9.09 -0.42 29.31
N TYR A 209 8.06 -1.23 29.07
CA TYR A 209 8.18 -2.59 28.52
C TYR A 209 7.53 -2.73 27.13
N ASN A 210 6.59 -1.85 26.80
CA ASN A 210 6.08 -1.71 25.44
C ASN A 210 6.96 -0.75 24.64
N GLY A 211 7.82 -1.28 23.77
CA GLY A 211 8.58 -0.46 22.82
C GLY A 211 7.63 0.44 22.03
N ASP A 212 8.03 1.69 21.75
CA ASP A 212 7.21 2.72 21.08
C ASP A 212 6.46 2.19 19.83
N VAL A 213 5.24 1.65 20.02
CA VAL A 213 4.42 1.10 18.94
C VAL A 213 3.66 2.26 18.31
N VAL A 214 4.26 2.87 17.31
CA VAL A 214 3.56 3.82 16.45
C VAL A 214 2.70 3.03 15.46
N LEU A 215 1.38 3.08 15.67
CA LEU A 215 0.39 2.48 14.77
C LEU A 215 0.34 3.29 13.46
N LEU A 216 0.43 2.60 12.32
CA LEU A 216 0.16 3.20 11.02
C LEU A 216 -1.36 3.17 10.81
N CYS A 217 -2.02 4.30 11.09
CA CYS A 217 -3.45 4.46 10.86
C CYS A 217 -3.67 4.94 9.42
N LEU A 218 -4.21 4.07 8.57
CA LEU A 218 -4.71 4.47 7.26
C LEU A 218 -6.09 5.12 7.43
N ASP A 219 -6.13 6.44 7.55
CA ASP A 219 -7.39 7.17 7.48
C ASP A 219 -7.81 7.37 6.02
N ILE A 220 -8.65 6.45 5.54
CA ILE A 220 -9.15 6.45 4.17
C ILE A 220 -10.20 7.56 3.96
N ILE A 221 -10.87 8.01 5.03
CA ILE A 221 -12.07 8.85 4.94
C ILE A 221 -11.72 10.33 5.08
N SER A 222 -10.79 10.72 5.96
CA SER A 222 -10.40 12.13 6.08
C SER A 222 -9.74 12.67 4.80
N ASN A 223 -9.10 11.79 4.03
CA ASN A 223 -8.44 12.11 2.76
C ASN A 223 -9.40 12.29 1.57
N ILE A 224 -10.69 11.98 1.72
CA ILE A 224 -11.73 12.15 0.67
C ILE A 224 -12.45 13.50 0.79
N LYS A 225 -12.15 14.33 1.82
CA LYS A 225 -12.76 15.66 1.94
C LYS A 225 -12.37 16.54 0.74
N VAL A 226 -13.38 16.85 -0.08
CA VAL A 226 -13.31 17.64 -1.32
C VAL A 226 -12.82 19.05 -1.04
#